data_AF-A0A9Q1GXQ6-F1
#
_entry.id   AF-A0A9Q1GXQ6-F1
#
_cell.length_a   1.000
_cell.length_b   1.000
_cell.length_c   1.000
_cell.angle_alpha   90.00
_cell.angle_beta   90.00
_cell.angle_gamma   90.00
#
_symmetry.space_group_name_H-M   'P 1'
#
loop_
_entity.id
_entity.type
_entity.pdbx_description
1 polymer ?
#
loop_
_entity_poly.entity_id
_entity_poly.type
_entity_poly.pdbx_seq_one_letter_code
_entity_poly.pdbx_strand_id
1 'polypeptide(L)'
;MWEELKVISHQVIEVWCILGDFSAVLYKEDRRGGNDIHDTEIREMAELIEYVQSRIDRTLINIHGYEIFDFTQNQYLANGLSDYSPMLIQFPPSSKPKRKFFFCKMWCKHPDFTKLVDSVIPPNTTNPLNQLRTVMNKLKALLSRLHKDNYANLRAQQELARGGLTRIQHLLQEDPLNSRTIQAEKEARSRYITILSSSMALMKQQCKME
;
A
#
# COMPACT_ATOMS: atom_id res chain seq x y z
N MET A 1 -3.56 9.77 20.38
CA MET A 1 -2.84 10.11 19.13
C MET A 1 -3.44 9.47 17.88
N TRP A 2 -3.25 8.17 17.61
CA TRP A 2 -3.64 7.59 16.30
C TRP A 2 -5.16 7.59 16.03
N GLU A 3 -5.98 7.29 17.02
CA GLU A 3 -7.44 7.40 16.88
C GLU A 3 -7.88 8.85 16.65
N GLU A 4 -7.20 9.82 17.26
CA GLU A 4 -7.45 11.24 17.02
C GLU A 4 -7.03 11.63 15.60
N LEU A 5 -5.93 11.08 15.07
CA LEU A 5 -5.53 11.28 13.67
C LEU A 5 -6.53 10.66 12.69
N LYS A 6 -7.09 9.49 13.01
CA LYS A 6 -8.20 8.90 12.22
C LYS A 6 -9.42 9.82 12.26
N VAL A 7 -9.78 10.37 13.42
CA VAL A 7 -10.88 11.32 13.54
C VAL A 7 -10.63 12.57 12.69
N ILE A 8 -9.44 13.18 12.79
CA ILE A 8 -9.03 14.33 11.98
C ILE A 8 -9.12 13.99 10.48
N SER A 9 -8.68 12.80 10.07
CA SER A 9 -8.73 12.37 8.66
C SER A 9 -10.14 12.25 8.10
N HIS A 10 -11.15 11.99 8.94
CA HIS A 10 -12.54 11.89 8.52
C HIS A 10 -13.32 13.20 8.69
N GLN A 11 -12.88 14.09 9.59
CA GLN A 11 -13.58 15.34 9.90
C GLN A 11 -13.02 16.56 9.14
N VAL A 12 -11.74 16.56 8.81
CA VAL A 12 -11.09 17.68 8.11
C VAL A 12 -11.03 17.38 6.62
N ILE A 13 -11.87 18.07 5.87
CA ILE A 13 -12.01 17.98 4.40
C ILE A 13 -11.00 18.89 3.69
N GLU A 14 -10.40 19.83 4.42
CA GLU A 14 -9.33 20.70 3.92
C GLU A 14 -7.96 19.99 3.94
N VAL A 15 -6.98 20.56 3.25
CA VAL A 15 -5.62 20.03 3.26
C VAL A 15 -5.00 20.19 4.63
N TRP A 16 -4.47 19.09 5.17
CA TRP A 16 -3.71 19.11 6.41
C TRP A 16 -2.38 18.40 6.25
N CYS A 17 -1.40 18.87 7.03
CA CYS A 17 -0.05 18.33 7.09
C CYS A 17 0.37 18.22 8.55
N ILE A 18 0.85 17.06 8.97
CA ILE A 18 1.32 16.80 10.33
C ILE A 18 2.79 16.44 10.29
N LEU A 19 3.57 17.20 11.05
CA LEU A 19 5.01 17.07 11.18
C LEU A 19 5.31 16.66 12.62
N GLY A 20 6.13 15.64 12.78
CA GLY A 20 6.57 15.28 14.11
C GLY A 20 7.48 14.08 14.15
N ASP A 21 8.10 13.94 15.30
CA ASP A 21 8.70 12.70 15.77
C ASP A 21 7.57 11.79 16.25
N PHE A 22 7.22 10.80 15.43
CA PHE A 22 6.15 9.87 15.78
C PHE A 22 6.59 8.80 16.77
N SER A 23 7.90 8.67 17.05
CA SER A 23 8.52 7.74 18.02
C SER A 23 7.87 6.34 18.10
N ALA A 24 7.33 5.87 16.98
CA ALA A 24 6.61 4.60 16.89
C ALA A 24 7.57 3.54 16.35
N VAL A 25 7.94 2.61 17.22
CA VAL A 25 8.64 1.37 16.85
C VAL A 25 7.66 0.53 16.03
N LEU A 26 7.98 0.32 14.75
CA LEU A 26 7.12 -0.39 13.81
C LEU A 26 7.42 -1.89 13.78
N TYR A 27 8.59 -2.30 14.29
CA TYR A 27 8.98 -3.71 14.39
C TYR A 27 9.79 -4.05 15.64
N LYS A 28 9.84 -5.34 15.99
CA LYS A 28 10.67 -5.85 17.10
C LYS A 28 12.15 -5.51 16.93
N GLU A 29 12.63 -5.35 15.69
CA GLU A 29 14.01 -5.05 15.37
C GLU A 29 14.39 -3.56 15.55
N ASP A 30 13.41 -2.66 15.76
CA ASP A 30 13.68 -1.23 15.97
C ASP A 30 14.15 -0.91 17.40
N ARG A 31 14.11 -1.87 18.34
CA ARG A 31 14.54 -1.69 19.73
C ARG A 31 15.85 -2.42 20.02
N ARG A 32 16.94 -1.71 20.31
CA ARG A 32 18.14 -2.30 20.91
C ARG A 32 17.96 -2.43 22.43
N GLY A 33 17.33 -3.53 22.87
CA GLY A 33 17.18 -3.92 24.28
C GLY A 33 15.79 -3.66 24.90
N GLY A 34 15.27 -4.62 25.69
CA GLY A 34 13.98 -4.59 26.40
C GLY A 34 13.20 -5.91 26.33
N ASN A 35 12.14 -6.07 27.12
CA ASN A 35 11.28 -7.27 27.14
C ASN A 35 10.48 -7.44 25.82
N ASP A 36 10.19 -8.71 25.47
CA ASP A 36 9.47 -9.09 24.25
C ASP A 36 8.06 -8.49 24.16
N ILE A 37 7.79 -7.81 23.04
CA ILE A 37 6.47 -7.22 22.73
C ILE A 37 5.54 -8.30 22.17
N HIS A 38 4.29 -8.32 22.61
CA HIS A 38 3.26 -9.26 22.14
C HIS A 38 2.66 -8.79 20.79
N ASP A 39 2.47 -9.72 19.85
CA ASP A 39 2.10 -9.46 18.44
C ASP A 39 0.78 -8.68 18.22
N THR A 40 -0.03 -8.51 19.25
CA THR A 40 -1.30 -7.78 19.20
C THR A 40 -1.14 -6.26 19.12
N GLU A 41 -0.03 -5.70 19.63
CA GLU A 41 0.22 -4.24 19.64
C GLU A 41 0.85 -3.73 18.32
N ILE A 42 1.37 -4.64 17.49
CA ILE A 42 2.09 -4.33 16.24
C ILE A 42 1.14 -4.08 15.06
N ARG A 43 -0.15 -4.42 15.20
CA ARG A 43 -0.97 -4.82 14.06
C ARG A 43 -1.86 -3.77 13.43
N GLU A 44 -2.04 -2.60 14.04
CA GLU A 44 -2.88 -1.56 13.43
C GLU A 44 -2.09 -0.55 12.58
N MET A 45 -0.77 -0.43 12.80
CA MET A 45 0.08 0.56 12.13
C MET A 45 1.02 -0.04 11.08
N ALA A 46 1.42 -1.32 11.22
CA ALA A 46 2.18 -2.04 10.19
C ALA A 46 1.42 -2.21 8.86
N GLU A 47 0.08 -2.07 8.87
CA GLU A 47 -0.76 -2.13 7.67
C GLU A 47 -0.80 -0.82 6.86
N LEU A 48 -0.31 0.31 7.40
CA LEU A 48 -0.51 1.63 6.79
C LEU A 48 0.77 2.32 6.32
N ILE A 49 1.92 2.05 6.95
CA ILE A 49 3.19 2.71 6.60
C ILE A 49 4.33 1.70 6.76
N GLU A 50 4.87 1.21 5.65
CA GLU A 50 6.00 0.30 5.69
C GLU A 50 7.13 0.76 4.76
N TYR A 51 8.18 1.34 5.38
CA TYR A 51 9.61 1.43 4.99
C TYR A 51 10.21 2.84 5.18
N VAL A 52 10.73 3.15 6.37
CA VAL A 52 11.99 3.91 6.51
C VAL A 52 12.70 3.38 7.76
N GLN A 53 13.79 2.63 7.56
CA GLN A 53 14.70 2.24 8.63
C GLN A 53 15.38 3.50 9.18
N SER A 54 15.35 3.69 10.50
CA SER A 54 16.03 4.74 11.29
C SER A 54 15.49 6.18 11.29
N ARG A 55 14.37 6.51 10.63
CA ARG A 55 13.85 7.90 10.67
C ARG A 55 12.45 7.97 11.29
N ILE A 56 12.37 8.62 12.44
CA ILE A 56 11.15 8.82 13.26
C ILE A 56 10.44 10.14 12.94
N ASP A 57 11.17 11.13 12.42
CA ASP A 57 10.62 12.37 11.88
C ASP A 57 9.90 12.07 10.56
N ARG A 58 8.58 12.32 10.50
CA ARG A 58 7.76 12.08 9.31
C ARG A 58 6.83 13.24 9.01
N THR A 59 6.42 13.29 7.75
CA THR A 59 5.39 14.19 7.25
C THR A 59 4.20 13.35 6.81
N LEU A 60 3.02 13.66 7.35
CA LEU A 60 1.76 13.07 6.89
C LEU A 60 0.93 14.15 6.22
N ILE A 61 0.52 13.92 4.98
CA ILE A 61 -0.38 14.81 4.23
C ILE A 61 -1.59 13.98 3.80
N ASN A 62 -2.79 14.55 3.89
CA ASN A 62 -3.99 13.88 3.42
C ASN A 62 -4.09 13.84 1.89
N ILE A 63 -5.05 13.05 1.38
CA ILE A 63 -5.27 12.90 -0.07
C ILE A 63 -5.59 14.23 -0.78
N HIS A 64 -6.24 15.17 -0.08
CA HIS A 64 -6.54 16.51 -0.61
C HIS A 64 -5.26 17.30 -0.91
N GLY A 65 -4.16 17.07 -0.17
CA GLY A 65 -2.88 17.66 -0.48
C GLY A 65 -2.36 17.31 -1.88
N TYR A 66 -2.64 16.09 -2.38
CA TYR A 66 -2.29 15.68 -3.75
C TYR A 66 -3.19 16.33 -4.83
N GLU A 67 -4.34 16.86 -4.43
CA GLU A 67 -5.24 17.58 -5.34
C GLU A 67 -4.72 19.01 -5.57
N ILE A 68 -4.26 19.66 -4.49
CA ILE A 68 -3.80 21.07 -4.48
C ILE A 68 -2.32 21.21 -4.88
N PHE A 69 -1.45 20.36 -4.33
CA PHE A 69 -0.01 20.46 -4.57
C PHE A 69 0.42 19.50 -5.69
N ASP A 70 0.94 20.08 -6.77
CA ASP A 70 1.41 19.31 -7.92
C ASP A 70 2.73 18.58 -7.62
N PHE A 71 3.51 19.09 -6.66
CA PHE A 71 4.77 18.54 -6.23
C PHE A 71 5.01 18.84 -4.76
N THR A 72 5.49 17.83 -4.03
CA THR A 72 5.93 17.95 -2.63
C THR A 72 7.38 17.49 -2.56
N GLN A 73 8.25 18.36 -2.08
CA GLN A 73 9.65 18.05 -1.84
C GLN A 73 9.89 18.00 -0.34
N ASN A 74 10.47 16.90 0.13
CA ASN A 74 10.89 16.75 1.52
C ASN A 74 12.42 16.63 1.56
N GLN A 75 13.08 17.53 2.28
CA GLN A 75 14.53 17.56 2.46
C GLN A 75 14.89 17.56 3.94
N TYR A 76 15.78 16.66 4.34
CA TYR A 76 16.41 16.73 5.66
C TYR A 76 17.65 17.62 5.58
N LEU A 77 17.72 18.60 6.46
CA LEU A 77 18.86 19.51 6.58
C LEU A 77 19.95 18.88 7.44
N ALA A 78 21.18 19.38 7.30
CA ALA A 78 22.32 18.91 8.08
C ALA A 78 22.05 19.08 9.58
N ASN A 79 22.53 18.12 10.38
CA ASN A 79 22.38 18.13 11.82
C ASN A 79 22.97 19.41 12.42
N GLY A 80 22.18 20.07 13.26
CA GLY A 80 22.63 21.18 14.09
C GLY A 80 23.19 20.69 15.42
N LEU A 81 23.01 21.48 16.47
CA LEU A 81 23.35 21.12 17.86
C LEU A 81 22.36 20.16 18.52
N SER A 82 21.31 19.76 17.80
CA SER A 82 20.29 18.83 18.25
C SER A 82 20.55 17.45 17.66
N ASP A 83 20.21 16.39 18.40
CA ASP A 83 20.21 15.02 17.89
C ASP A 83 19.13 14.77 16.80
N TYR A 84 18.30 15.79 16.52
CA TYR A 84 17.29 15.78 15.46
C TYR A 84 17.78 16.51 14.19
N SER A 85 17.55 15.89 13.02
CA SER A 85 17.77 16.51 11.72
C SER A 85 16.55 17.36 11.33
N PRO A 86 16.67 18.69 11.12
CA PRO A 86 15.54 19.51 10.71
C PRO A 86 14.97 19.05 9.35
N MET A 87 13.65 19.06 9.22
CA MET A 87 12.95 18.68 7.99
C MET A 87 12.37 19.92 7.31
N LEU A 88 12.68 20.10 6.02
CA LEU A 88 12.17 21.17 5.16
C LEU A 88 11.20 20.57 4.14
N ILE A 89 9.98 21.08 4.10
CA ILE A 89 8.96 20.70 3.12
C ILE A 89 8.66 21.87 2.22
N GLN A 90 8.66 21.63 0.92
CA GLN A 90 8.42 22.64 -0.10
C GLN A 90 7.37 22.14 -1.09
N PHE A 91 6.55 23.07 -1.55
CA PHE A 91 5.51 22.82 -2.56
C PHE A 91 5.79 23.68 -3.81
N PRO A 92 6.84 23.35 -4.59
CA PRO A 92 7.18 24.17 -5.74
C PRO A 92 6.09 24.10 -6.81
N PRO A 93 5.75 25.21 -7.48
CA PRO A 93 4.84 25.19 -8.61
C PRO A 93 5.53 24.46 -9.77
N SER A 94 5.12 23.22 -10.00
CA SER A 94 5.64 22.36 -11.05
C SER A 94 4.47 21.65 -11.72
N SER A 95 4.50 21.44 -13.03
CA SER A 95 3.42 20.70 -13.69
C SER A 95 3.32 19.28 -13.14
N LYS A 96 2.11 18.81 -12.78
CA LYS A 96 1.90 17.42 -12.34
C LYS A 96 2.63 16.46 -13.29
N PRO A 97 3.53 15.60 -12.79
CA PRO A 97 4.28 14.69 -13.64
C PRO A 97 3.31 13.76 -14.37
N LYS A 98 3.57 13.51 -15.66
CA LYS A 98 2.77 12.54 -16.42
C LYS A 98 2.84 11.19 -15.72
N ARG A 99 1.66 10.60 -15.46
CA ARG A 99 1.57 9.26 -14.86
C ARG A 99 2.34 8.27 -15.73
N LYS A 100 3.42 7.73 -15.17
CA LYS A 100 4.19 6.65 -15.79
C LYS A 100 3.54 5.32 -15.43
N PHE A 101 3.58 4.38 -16.37
CA PHE A 101 3.22 3.01 -16.05
C PHE A 101 4.35 2.38 -15.25
N PHE A 102 4.00 1.81 -14.10
CA PHE A 102 4.91 1.02 -13.30
C PHE A 102 4.35 -0.39 -13.16
N PHE A 103 5.21 -1.37 -13.41
CA PHE A 103 4.83 -2.76 -13.24
C PHE A 103 4.62 -3.06 -11.76
N CYS A 104 3.48 -3.63 -11.37
CA CYS A 104 3.23 -4.03 -9.99
C CYS A 104 3.31 -5.54 -9.78
N LYS A 105 4.19 -5.97 -8.87
CA LYS A 105 4.41 -7.38 -8.55
C LYS A 105 3.13 -8.11 -8.10
N MET A 106 2.15 -7.38 -7.57
CA MET A 106 0.85 -7.95 -7.22
C MET A 106 0.15 -8.61 -8.41
N TRP A 107 0.35 -8.11 -9.63
CA TRP A 107 -0.28 -8.67 -10.82
C TRP A 107 0.18 -10.09 -11.12
N CYS A 108 1.41 -10.48 -10.73
CA CYS A 108 1.89 -11.85 -10.88
C CYS A 108 1.06 -12.88 -10.10
N LYS A 109 0.33 -12.43 -9.07
CA LYS A 109 -0.55 -13.31 -8.27
C LYS A 109 -1.95 -13.45 -8.87
N HIS A 110 -2.28 -12.68 -9.91
CA HIS A 110 -3.59 -12.79 -10.55
C HIS A 110 -3.70 -14.13 -11.30
N PRO A 111 -4.82 -14.88 -11.18
CA PRO A 111 -4.96 -16.19 -11.83
C PRO A 111 -4.73 -16.18 -13.35
N ASP A 112 -5.10 -15.09 -14.02
CA ASP A 112 -4.95 -14.95 -15.47
C ASP A 112 -3.62 -14.30 -15.91
N PHE A 113 -2.71 -13.96 -14.98
CA PHE A 113 -1.45 -13.29 -15.33
C PHE A 113 -0.65 -14.06 -16.38
N THR A 114 -0.43 -15.37 -16.17
CA THR A 114 0.34 -16.22 -17.08
C THR A 114 -0.31 -16.26 -18.46
N LYS A 115 -1.64 -16.44 -18.52
CA LYS A 115 -2.40 -16.45 -19.79
C LYS A 115 -2.25 -15.13 -20.56
N LEU A 116 -2.27 -13.99 -19.84
CA LEU A 116 -2.09 -12.68 -20.46
C LEU A 116 -0.68 -12.52 -21.05
N VAL A 117 0.36 -12.99 -20.34
CA VAL A 117 1.74 -12.96 -20.82
C VAL A 117 1.91 -13.85 -22.05
N ASP A 118 1.39 -15.08 -22.00
CA ASP A 118 1.48 -16.02 -23.13
C ASP A 118 0.77 -15.49 -24.38
N SER A 119 -0.35 -14.78 -24.20
CA SER A 119 -1.12 -14.21 -25.32
C SER A 119 -0.36 -13.15 -26.15
N VAL A 120 0.69 -12.54 -25.58
CA VAL A 120 1.45 -11.48 -26.26
C VAL A 120 2.79 -11.93 -26.81
N ILE A 121 3.28 -13.11 -26.41
CA ILE A 121 4.58 -13.66 -26.84
C ILE A 121 4.43 -14.31 -28.22
N PRO A 122 5.14 -13.83 -29.26
CA PRO A 122 5.12 -14.46 -30.57
C PRO A 122 5.86 -15.81 -30.58
N PRO A 123 5.46 -16.76 -31.44
CA PRO A 123 6.11 -18.07 -31.53
C PRO A 123 7.52 -18.02 -32.16
N ASN A 124 7.79 -17.06 -33.04
CA ASN A 124 9.08 -16.94 -33.75
C ASN A 124 9.69 -15.55 -33.56
N THR A 125 11.02 -15.50 -33.47
CA THR A 125 11.78 -14.26 -33.27
C THR A 125 12.53 -13.87 -34.54
N THR A 126 12.08 -12.81 -35.21
CA THR A 126 12.76 -12.28 -36.42
C THR A 126 13.61 -11.05 -36.09
N ASN A 127 13.11 -10.16 -35.23
CA ASN A 127 13.83 -8.98 -34.77
C ASN A 127 13.63 -8.84 -33.24
N PRO A 128 14.60 -9.27 -32.42
CA PRO A 128 14.45 -9.35 -30.97
C PRO A 128 14.06 -8.03 -30.30
N LEU A 129 14.64 -6.90 -30.72
CA LEU A 129 14.40 -5.60 -30.10
C LEU A 129 13.01 -5.03 -30.44
N ASN A 130 12.61 -5.13 -31.70
CA ASN A 130 11.28 -4.69 -32.13
C ASN A 130 10.17 -5.58 -31.55
N GLN A 131 10.45 -6.88 -31.41
CA GLN A 131 9.56 -7.82 -30.75
C GLN A 131 9.41 -7.51 -29.26
N LEU A 132 10.52 -7.30 -28.55
CA LEU A 132 10.49 -6.90 -27.15
C LEU A 132 9.65 -5.63 -26.96
N ARG A 133 9.87 -4.60 -27.78
CA ARG A 133 9.07 -3.36 -27.74
C ARG A 133 7.57 -3.64 -27.94
N THR A 134 7.23 -4.51 -28.89
CA THR A 134 5.84 -4.88 -29.20
C THR A 134 5.18 -5.62 -28.03
N VAL A 135 5.87 -6.62 -27.48
CA VAL A 135 5.42 -7.39 -26.31
C VAL A 135 5.21 -6.44 -25.12
N MET A 136 6.18 -5.58 -24.82
CA MET A 136 6.11 -4.65 -23.70
C MET A 136 4.95 -3.67 -23.84
N ASN A 137 4.69 -3.14 -25.04
CA ASN A 137 3.56 -2.23 -25.28
C ASN A 137 2.20 -2.93 -25.13
N LYS A 138 2.06 -4.15 -25.67
CA LYS A 138 0.82 -4.94 -25.53
C LYS A 138 0.59 -5.34 -24.07
N LEU A 139 1.63 -5.84 -23.39
CA LEU A 139 1.56 -6.24 -22.00
C LEU A 139 1.22 -5.06 -21.10
N LYS A 140 1.82 -3.89 -21.34
CA LYS A 140 1.46 -2.64 -20.64
C LYS A 140 -0.03 -2.34 -20.75
N ALA A 141 -0.62 -2.44 -21.94
CA ALA A 141 -2.05 -2.19 -22.13
C ALA A 141 -2.93 -3.22 -21.39
N LEU A 142 -2.59 -4.52 -21.51
CA LEU A 142 -3.30 -5.59 -20.83
C LEU A 142 -3.24 -5.47 -19.30
N LEU A 143 -2.06 -5.21 -18.74
CA LEU A 143 -1.86 -5.05 -17.30
C LEU A 143 -2.51 -3.76 -16.78
N SER A 144 -2.52 -2.69 -17.57
CA SER A 144 -3.24 -1.45 -17.20
C SER A 144 -4.74 -1.70 -17.11
N ARG A 145 -5.30 -2.48 -18.05
CA ARG A 145 -6.71 -2.90 -18.00
C ARG A 145 -6.99 -3.81 -16.81
N LEU A 146 -6.17 -4.84 -16.60
CA LEU A 146 -6.27 -5.71 -15.43
C LEU A 146 -6.25 -4.91 -14.12
N HIS A 147 -5.37 -3.91 -14.01
CA HIS A 147 -5.32 -3.04 -12.85
C HIS A 147 -6.63 -2.26 -12.69
N LYS A 148 -7.16 -1.67 -13.75
CA LYS A 148 -8.41 -0.91 -13.70
C LYS A 148 -9.59 -1.78 -13.27
N ASP A 149 -9.68 -3.00 -13.80
CA ASP A 149 -10.83 -3.88 -13.61
C ASP A 149 -10.81 -4.57 -12.23
N ASN A 150 -9.63 -4.91 -11.72
CA ASN A 150 -9.51 -5.73 -10.51
C ASN A 150 -8.87 -5.01 -9.32
N TYR A 151 -8.09 -3.96 -9.53
CA TYR A 151 -7.22 -3.37 -8.49
C TYR A 151 -7.40 -1.86 -8.29
N ALA A 152 -8.26 -1.18 -9.07
CA ALA A 152 -8.45 0.27 -8.97
C ALA A 152 -8.93 0.72 -7.59
N ASN A 153 -9.76 -0.09 -6.93
CA ASN A 153 -10.39 0.23 -5.65
C ASN A 153 -9.98 -0.76 -4.55
N LEU A 154 -8.70 -1.11 -4.46
CA LEU A 154 -8.18 -2.08 -3.48
C LEU A 154 -8.60 -1.75 -2.04
N ARG A 155 -8.60 -0.47 -1.64
CA ARG A 155 -9.02 -0.05 -0.30
C ARG A 155 -10.49 -0.38 -0.02
N ALA A 156 -11.39 -0.08 -0.96
CA ALA A 156 -12.81 -0.41 -0.81
C ALA A 156 -13.03 -1.93 -0.79
N GLN A 157 -12.28 -2.69 -1.62
CA GLN A 157 -12.33 -4.15 -1.60
C GLN A 157 -11.83 -4.71 -0.27
N GLN A 158 -10.78 -4.14 0.32
CA GLN A 158 -10.25 -4.52 1.62
C GLN A 158 -11.30 -4.30 2.73
N GLU A 159 -11.96 -3.14 2.74
CA GLU A 159 -13.01 -2.83 3.72
C GLU A 159 -14.19 -3.80 3.61
N LEU A 160 -14.69 -4.03 2.39
CA LEU A 160 -15.78 -4.98 2.14
C LEU A 160 -15.41 -6.42 2.55
N ALA A 161 -14.19 -6.85 2.23
CA ALA A 161 -13.71 -8.18 2.60
C ALA A 161 -13.53 -8.34 4.11
N ARG A 162 -13.04 -7.29 4.80
CA ARG A 162 -12.91 -7.26 6.26
C ARG A 162 -14.28 -7.35 6.93
N GLY A 163 -15.21 -6.48 6.55
CA GLY A 163 -16.58 -6.50 7.10
C GLY A 163 -17.29 -7.83 6.87
N GLY A 164 -17.12 -8.43 5.68
CA GLY A 164 -17.64 -9.76 5.37
C GLY A 164 -17.06 -10.86 6.25
N LEU A 165 -15.74 -10.85 6.45
CA LEU A 165 -15.04 -11.81 7.32
C LEU A 165 -15.48 -11.66 8.78
N THR A 166 -15.53 -10.43 9.31
CA THR A 166 -15.97 -10.14 10.68
C THR A 166 -17.39 -10.66 10.94
N ARG A 167 -18.31 -10.46 9.98
CA ARG A 167 -19.67 -10.99 10.09
C ARG A 167 -19.70 -12.52 10.16
N ILE A 168 -18.92 -13.21 9.33
CA ILE A 168 -18.86 -14.68 9.35
C ILE A 168 -18.23 -15.19 10.65
N GLN A 169 -17.20 -14.51 11.15
CA GLN A 169 -16.56 -14.84 12.42
C GLN A 169 -17.52 -14.68 13.60
N HIS A 170 -18.38 -13.66 13.60
CA HIS A 170 -19.45 -13.52 14.60
C HIS A 170 -20.44 -14.69 14.56
N LEU A 171 -20.92 -15.07 13.37
CA LEU A 171 -21.83 -16.22 13.21
C LEU A 171 -21.18 -17.53 13.67
N LEU A 172 -19.85 -17.67 13.50
CA LEU A 172 -19.11 -18.84 13.97
C LEU A 172 -18.95 -18.88 15.49
N GLN A 173 -18.94 -17.72 16.17
CA GLN A 173 -18.96 -17.67 17.63
C GLN A 173 -20.30 -18.14 18.20
N GLU A 174 -21.41 -17.86 17.50
CA GLU A 174 -22.75 -18.29 17.89
C GLU A 174 -22.96 -19.81 17.68
N ASP A 175 -22.39 -20.38 16.61
CA ASP A 175 -22.46 -21.82 16.31
C ASP A 175 -21.09 -22.38 15.85
N PRO A 176 -20.21 -22.75 16.81
CA PRO A 176 -18.83 -23.18 16.51
C PRO A 176 -18.70 -24.49 15.75
N LEU A 177 -19.75 -25.33 15.73
CA LEU A 177 -19.71 -26.65 15.09
C LEU A 177 -20.29 -26.62 13.66
N ASN A 178 -20.73 -25.45 13.20
CA ASN A 178 -21.32 -25.30 11.89
C ASN A 178 -20.29 -25.46 10.77
N SER A 179 -20.27 -26.64 10.15
CA SER A 179 -19.32 -26.95 9.07
C SER A 179 -19.43 -26.00 7.87
N ARG A 180 -20.63 -25.46 7.59
CA ARG A 180 -20.81 -24.50 6.49
C ARG A 180 -20.18 -23.14 6.84
N THR A 181 -20.40 -22.66 8.06
CA THR A 181 -19.82 -21.39 8.54
C THR A 181 -18.29 -21.49 8.64
N ILE A 182 -17.76 -22.64 9.11
CA ILE A 182 -16.31 -22.91 9.14
C ILE A 182 -15.71 -22.82 7.73
N GLN A 183 -16.34 -23.44 6.73
CA GLN A 183 -15.84 -23.41 5.36
C GLN A 183 -15.93 -21.99 4.76
N ALA A 184 -17.04 -21.29 4.99
CA ALA A 184 -17.21 -19.90 4.56
C ALA A 184 -16.18 -18.95 5.20
N GLU A 185 -15.83 -19.16 6.47
CA GLU A 185 -14.79 -18.39 7.17
C GLU A 185 -13.44 -18.58 6.49
N LYS A 186 -13.04 -19.84 6.21
CA LYS A 186 -11.78 -20.14 5.52
C LYS A 186 -11.68 -19.44 4.16
N GLU A 187 -12.76 -19.48 3.38
CA GLU A 187 -12.82 -18.82 2.07
C GLU A 187 -12.80 -17.30 2.16
N ALA A 188 -13.54 -16.71 3.11
CA ALA A 188 -13.53 -15.27 3.36
C ALA A 188 -12.14 -14.80 3.83
N ARG A 189 -11.50 -15.55 4.71
CA ARG A 189 -10.16 -15.28 5.23
C ARG A 189 -9.11 -15.35 4.13
N SER A 190 -9.15 -16.39 3.29
CA SER A 190 -8.24 -16.52 2.15
C SER A 190 -8.36 -15.33 1.17
N ARG A 191 -9.60 -14.91 0.89
CA ARG A 191 -9.87 -13.71 0.07
C ARG A 191 -9.31 -12.43 0.71
N TYR A 192 -9.57 -12.21 1.99
CA TYR A 192 -9.06 -11.05 2.72
C TYR A 192 -7.53 -11.00 2.72
N ILE A 193 -6.86 -12.11 3.01
CA ILE A 193 -5.39 -12.22 2.98
C ILE A 193 -4.85 -11.89 1.58
N THR A 194 -5.51 -12.36 0.52
CA THR A 194 -5.09 -12.08 -0.86
C THR A 194 -5.15 -10.58 -1.19
N ILE A 195 -6.26 -9.93 -0.84
CA ILE A 195 -6.44 -8.48 -1.04
C ILE A 195 -5.42 -7.69 -0.22
N LEU A 196 -5.23 -8.05 1.05
CA LEU A 196 -4.25 -7.42 1.93
C LEU A 196 -2.85 -7.55 1.34
N SER A 197 -2.47 -8.74 0.88
CA SER A 197 -1.15 -8.95 0.28
C SER A 197 -0.93 -8.14 -1.01
N SER A 198 -1.98 -7.88 -1.78
CA SER A 198 -1.94 -7.03 -2.98
C SER A 198 -1.82 -5.56 -2.59
N SER A 199 -2.60 -5.11 -1.61
CA SER A 199 -2.53 -3.76 -1.03
C SER A 199 -1.12 -3.45 -0.52
N MET A 200 -0.55 -4.34 0.28
CA MET A 200 0.82 -4.20 0.79
C MET A 200 1.86 -4.14 -0.33
N ALA A 201 1.73 -4.97 -1.37
CA ALA A 201 2.65 -4.97 -2.49
C ALA A 201 2.62 -3.65 -3.29
N LEU A 202 1.43 -3.06 -3.45
CA LEU A 202 1.25 -1.76 -4.10
C LEU A 202 1.87 -0.63 -3.26
N MET A 203 1.55 -0.58 -1.96
CA MET A 203 2.11 0.43 -1.05
C MET A 203 3.64 0.36 -1.01
N LYS A 204 4.23 -0.84 -0.86
CA LYS A 204 5.70 -1.03 -0.87
C LYS A 204 6.36 -0.49 -2.13
N GLN A 205 5.66 -0.56 -3.26
CA GLN A 205 6.19 -0.06 -4.52
C GLN A 205 6.09 1.46 -4.60
N GLN A 206 4.97 2.04 -4.15
CA GLN A 206 4.79 3.49 -4.11
C GLN A 206 5.85 4.15 -3.22
N CYS A 207 6.13 3.60 -2.04
CA CYS A 207 7.18 4.10 -1.14
C CYS A 207 8.61 4.02 -1.71
N LYS A 208 8.88 3.12 -2.67
CA LYS A 208 10.22 2.98 -3.31
C LYS A 208 10.40 3.86 -4.54
N MET A 209 9.31 4.44 -5.03
CA MET A 209 9.31 5.33 -6.20
C MET A 209 9.47 6.80 -5.79
N GLU A 210 9.30 7.11 -4.51
CA GLU A 210 9.65 8.37 -3.85
C GLU A 210 11.11 8.33 -3.37
#